data_AF-A0A6I4ITI2-F1
#
_entry.id   AF-A0A6I4ITI2-F1
#
_cell.length_a   1.000
_cell.length_b   1.000
_cell.length_c   1.000
_cell.angle_alpha   90.00
_cell.angle_beta   90.00
_cell.angle_gamma   90.00
#
_symmetry.space_group_name_H-M   'P 1'
#
loop_
_entity.id
_entity.type
_entity.pdbx_description
1 polymer ?
#
loop_
_entity_poly.entity_id
_entity_poly.type
_entity_poly.pdbx_seq_one_letter_code
_entity_poly.pdbx_strand_id
1 'polypeptide(L)'
;MKNTILILLLIFGIKSQAQLVQGEIKINNQSKAELTIKSNKAVNLYADFRENKYKINFVFTGTDIQLNTDKKEVVQFVFNTTIKRDGKVIASMKRAPIPFFPGDMLMPVETFDFISMLANLQTNSNETISEMPKGNYEITIEAKALGIKGEIAPARFFINL
;
A
#
# COMPACT_ATOMS: atom_id res chain seq x y z
N MET A 1 35.62 55.58 7.59
CA MET A 1 34.74 54.80 8.49
C MET A 1 33.41 54.69 7.77
N LYS A 2 33.18 53.69 6.90
CA LYS A 2 32.79 52.31 7.27
C LYS A 2 31.78 52.39 8.41
N ASN A 3 30.49 52.28 8.12
CA ASN A 3 29.45 51.73 9.01
C ASN A 3 28.04 52.08 8.51
N THR A 4 27.65 51.69 7.29
CA THR A 4 26.20 51.66 6.95
C THR A 4 25.82 50.80 5.75
N ILE A 5 26.59 49.75 5.44
CA ILE A 5 26.13 48.71 4.51
C ILE A 5 26.45 47.35 5.14
N LEU A 6 25.64 46.97 6.12
CA LEU A 6 25.53 45.58 6.55
C LEU A 6 24.07 45.25 6.89
N ILE A 7 23.15 45.71 6.04
CA ILE A 7 21.80 45.14 5.92
C ILE A 7 21.86 44.23 4.69
N LEU A 8 22.75 43.25 4.73
CA LEU A 8 22.84 42.20 3.72
C LEU A 8 22.85 40.89 4.50
N LEU A 9 21.90 40.01 4.16
CA LEU A 9 21.86 38.61 4.57
C LEU A 9 21.40 38.27 5.99
N LEU A 10 20.32 38.89 6.47
CA LEU A 10 19.30 38.12 7.20
C LEU A 10 18.37 37.45 6.18
N ILE A 11 18.96 36.66 5.26
CA ILE A 11 18.20 35.64 4.54
C ILE A 11 17.84 34.65 5.64
N PHE A 12 16.63 34.78 6.17
CA PHE A 12 15.95 33.73 6.88
C PHE A 12 16.07 32.48 6.01
N GLY A 13 17.03 31.62 6.35
CA GLY A 13 17.06 30.25 5.89
C GLY A 13 15.86 29.57 6.52
N ILE A 14 14.67 29.80 5.96
CA ILE A 14 13.51 28.97 6.21
C ILE A 14 13.94 27.63 5.62
N LYS A 15 14.53 26.77 6.45
CA LYS A 15 14.65 25.36 6.16
C LYS A 15 13.21 24.87 6.10
N SER A 16 12.59 24.99 4.92
CA SER A 16 11.39 24.26 4.58
C SER A 16 11.80 22.80 4.58
N GLN A 17 11.77 22.17 5.76
CA GLN A 17 11.82 20.74 5.85
C GLN A 17 10.52 20.25 5.23
N ALA A 18 10.61 19.73 4.01
CA ALA A 18 9.45 19.18 3.34
C ALA A 18 8.96 17.99 4.17
N GLN A 19 7.66 17.94 4.45
CA GLN A 19 7.06 16.78 5.10
C GLN A 19 7.48 15.53 4.34
N LEU A 20 8.02 14.56 5.07
CA LEU A 20 8.56 13.33 4.50
C LEU A 20 7.90 12.13 5.16
N VAL A 21 7.52 11.15 4.35
CA VAL A 21 7.01 9.85 4.81
C VAL A 21 7.89 8.75 4.24
N GLN A 22 8.24 7.78 5.08
CA GLN A 22 8.97 6.57 4.66
C GLN A 22 8.35 5.37 5.33
N GLY A 23 8.30 4.26 4.60
CA GLY A 23 7.72 3.03 5.12
C GLY A 23 7.71 1.91 4.12
N GLU A 24 6.96 0.87 4.45
CA GLU A 24 6.84 -0.34 3.65
C GLU A 24 5.53 -1.08 3.93
N ILE A 25 5.12 -1.89 2.96
CA ILE A 25 4.12 -2.93 3.14
C ILE A 25 4.85 -4.27 3.10
N LYS A 26 4.49 -5.17 4.01
CA LYS A 26 5.04 -6.52 4.12
C LYS A 26 3.91 -7.54 4.19
N ILE A 27 4.17 -8.73 3.67
CA ILE A 27 3.33 -9.91 3.85
C ILE A 27 4.17 -10.95 4.57
N ASN A 28 3.72 -11.41 5.74
CA ASN A 28 4.48 -12.28 6.62
C ASN A 28 5.90 -11.75 6.89
N ASN A 29 6.02 -10.44 7.15
CA ASN A 29 7.27 -9.71 7.35
C ASN A 29 8.24 -9.67 6.15
N GLN A 30 7.78 -10.07 4.95
CA GLN A 30 8.57 -10.06 3.72
C GLN A 30 7.99 -9.09 2.70
N SER A 31 8.84 -8.46 1.89
CA SER A 31 8.40 -7.63 0.75
C SER A 31 7.91 -8.46 -0.43
N LYS A 32 8.26 -9.75 -0.46
CA LYS A 32 7.87 -10.74 -1.46
C LYS A 32 7.48 -12.05 -0.77
N ALA A 33 6.32 -12.60 -1.08
CA ALA A 33 5.85 -13.87 -0.51
C ALA A 33 5.16 -14.77 -1.54
N GLU A 34 5.37 -16.08 -1.46
CA GLU A 34 4.60 -17.07 -2.20
C GLU A 34 3.39 -17.49 -1.35
N LEU A 35 2.19 -17.45 -1.92
CA LEU A 35 0.98 -17.92 -1.24
C LEU A 35 0.55 -19.27 -1.82
N THR A 36 0.35 -20.24 -0.94
CA THR A 36 -0.24 -21.53 -1.29
C THR A 36 -1.75 -21.50 -1.02
N ILE A 37 -2.54 -21.75 -2.05
CA ILE A 37 -4.01 -21.88 -1.97
C ILE A 37 -4.44 -23.34 -2.08
N LYS A 38 -5.45 -23.72 -1.29
CA LYS A 38 -5.98 -25.10 -1.24
C LYS A 38 -6.70 -25.50 -2.54
N SER A 39 -7.22 -24.52 -3.28
CA SER A 39 -7.85 -24.70 -4.58
C SER A 39 -7.77 -23.39 -5.37
N ASN A 40 -8.13 -23.42 -6.65
CA ASN A 40 -8.18 -22.25 -7.52
C ASN A 40 -9.34 -21.28 -7.23
N LYS A 41 -9.97 -21.35 -6.07
CA LYS A 41 -11.06 -20.45 -5.68
C LYS A 41 -10.50 -19.25 -4.89
N ALA A 42 -10.61 -18.05 -5.44
CA ALA A 42 -10.10 -16.82 -4.83
C ALA A 42 -10.70 -16.55 -3.44
N VAL A 43 -11.93 -16.99 -3.17
CA VAL A 43 -12.58 -16.84 -1.85
C VAL A 43 -11.79 -17.53 -0.73
N ASN A 44 -11.02 -18.58 -1.03
CA ASN A 44 -10.17 -19.23 -0.04
C ASN A 44 -9.04 -18.32 0.45
N LEU A 45 -8.64 -17.32 -0.34
CA LEU A 45 -7.71 -16.28 0.13
C LEU A 45 -8.33 -15.47 1.27
N TYR A 46 -9.63 -15.15 1.22
CA TYR A 46 -10.27 -14.43 2.33
C TYR A 46 -10.14 -15.19 3.65
N ALA A 47 -10.38 -16.50 3.62
CA ALA A 47 -10.22 -17.35 4.79
C ALA A 47 -8.76 -17.36 5.28
N ASP A 48 -7.81 -17.62 4.38
CA ASP A 48 -6.37 -17.67 4.71
C ASP A 48 -5.87 -16.36 5.34
N PHE A 49 -6.25 -15.20 4.81
CA PHE A 49 -5.85 -13.90 5.38
C PHE A 49 -6.56 -13.62 6.71
N ARG A 50 -7.86 -13.90 6.85
CA ARG A 50 -8.61 -13.69 8.10
C ARG A 50 -8.13 -14.60 9.23
N GLU A 51 -7.72 -15.82 8.90
CA GLU A 51 -7.13 -16.78 9.84
C GLU A 51 -5.65 -16.49 10.14
N ASN A 52 -5.13 -15.33 9.71
CA ASN A 52 -3.76 -14.88 9.95
C ASN A 52 -2.67 -15.78 9.36
N LYS A 53 -2.98 -16.62 8.37
CA LYS A 53 -1.97 -17.41 7.63
C LYS A 53 -1.05 -16.50 6.82
N TYR A 54 -1.61 -15.40 6.30
CA TYR A 54 -0.88 -14.33 5.64
C TYR A 54 -1.22 -13.00 6.31
N LYS A 55 -0.25 -12.39 7.00
CA LYS A 55 -0.42 -11.11 7.68
C LYS A 55 0.12 -9.99 6.82
N ILE A 56 -0.68 -8.96 6.59
CA ILE A 56 -0.24 -7.74 5.89
C ILE A 56 0.14 -6.72 6.95
N ASN A 57 1.40 -6.34 7.00
CA ASN A 57 1.90 -5.26 7.84
C ASN A 57 2.12 -4.03 6.98
N PHE A 58 1.58 -2.90 7.42
CA PHE A 58 1.90 -1.59 6.86
C PHE A 58 2.62 -0.82 7.95
N VAL A 59 3.83 -0.35 7.66
CA VAL A 59 4.64 0.41 8.61
C VAL A 59 5.06 1.69 7.94
N PHE A 60 4.86 2.82 8.59
CA PHE A 60 5.45 4.07 8.12
C PHE A 60 5.74 5.03 9.27
N THR A 61 6.75 5.85 9.05
CA THR A 61 7.10 7.00 9.88
C THR A 61 7.06 8.26 9.03
N GLY A 62 6.97 9.42 9.66
CA GLY A 62 7.22 10.66 8.95
C GLY A 62 7.91 11.71 9.80
N THR A 63 8.40 12.72 9.12
CA THR A 63 9.09 13.87 9.69
C THR A 63 8.31 15.13 9.30
N ASP A 64 8.11 16.01 10.28
CA ASP A 64 7.42 17.29 10.12
C ASP A 64 5.99 17.17 9.58
N ILE A 65 5.29 16.05 9.85
CA ILE A 65 3.88 15.90 9.51
C ILE A 65 3.08 16.94 10.32
N GLN A 66 2.30 17.76 9.62
CA GLN A 66 1.45 18.75 10.30
C GLN A 66 0.40 18.06 11.17
N LEU A 67 0.22 18.58 12.38
CA LEU A 67 -0.83 18.12 13.28
C LEU A 67 -2.19 18.59 12.79
N ASN A 68 -3.18 17.71 12.89
CA ASN A 68 -4.58 18.07 12.68
C ASN A 68 -5.14 18.90 13.86
N THR A 69 -6.42 19.25 13.82
CA THR A 69 -7.12 20.00 14.87
C THR A 69 -7.07 19.34 16.25
N ASP A 70 -6.91 18.01 16.29
CA ASP A 70 -6.82 17.22 17.53
C ASP A 70 -5.38 17.03 18.00
N LYS A 71 -4.43 17.77 17.43
CA LYS A 71 -2.99 17.68 17.70
C LYS A 71 -2.40 16.29 17.39
N LYS A 72 -2.86 15.65 16.33
CA LYS A 72 -2.39 14.33 15.86
C LYS A 72 -1.76 14.40 14.48
N GLU A 73 -0.70 13.65 14.27
CA GLU A 73 -0.13 13.41 12.94
C GLU A 73 -1.01 12.42 12.19
N VAL A 74 -1.59 12.82 11.06
CA VAL A 74 -2.44 11.96 10.25
C VAL A 74 -2.02 12.08 8.79
N VAL A 75 -1.77 10.94 8.15
CA VAL A 75 -1.40 10.88 6.73
C VAL A 75 -2.45 10.09 5.98
N GLN A 76 -2.92 10.65 4.86
CA GLN A 76 -3.80 9.92 3.96
C GLN A 76 -2.98 9.16 2.92
N PHE A 77 -3.29 7.88 2.76
CA PHE A 77 -2.69 7.04 1.73
C PHE A 77 -3.73 6.61 0.72
N VAL A 78 -3.31 6.55 -0.53
CA VAL A 78 -4.03 5.84 -1.58
C VAL A 78 -3.33 4.52 -1.85
N PHE A 79 -4.05 3.43 -1.64
CA PHE A 79 -3.57 2.10 -2.01
C PHE A 79 -3.90 1.79 -3.47
N ASN A 80 -2.91 1.27 -4.18
CA ASN A 80 -3.06 0.70 -5.51
C ASN A 80 -2.76 -0.80 -5.43
N THR A 81 -3.58 -1.58 -6.10
CA THR A 81 -3.37 -3.02 -6.25
C THR A 81 -3.32 -3.35 -7.73
N THR A 82 -2.28 -4.05 -8.16
CA THR A 82 -2.13 -4.51 -9.54
C THR A 82 -1.95 -6.02 -9.57
N ILE A 83 -2.66 -6.68 -10.48
CA ILE A 83 -2.57 -8.12 -10.71
C ILE A 83 -2.02 -8.37 -12.09
N LYS A 84 -0.94 -9.15 -12.16
CA LYS A 84 -0.44 -9.74 -13.40
C LYS A 84 -0.72 -11.24 -13.42
N ARG A 85 -1.02 -11.77 -14.60
CA ARG A 85 -1.03 -13.20 -14.89
C ARG A 85 -0.06 -13.46 -16.03
N ASP A 86 0.91 -14.35 -15.81
CA ASP A 86 1.96 -14.70 -16.76
C ASP A 86 2.70 -13.46 -17.30
N GLY A 87 3.01 -12.54 -16.39
CA GLY A 87 3.71 -11.28 -16.68
C GLY A 87 2.85 -10.16 -17.26
N LYS A 88 1.60 -10.44 -17.70
CA LYS A 88 0.69 -9.44 -18.25
C LYS A 88 -0.26 -8.88 -17.19
N VAL A 89 -0.38 -7.56 -17.08
CA VAL A 89 -1.39 -6.93 -16.20
C VAL A 89 -2.80 -7.30 -16.68
N ILE A 90 -3.60 -7.89 -15.78
CA ILE A 90 -4.98 -8.30 -16.06
C ILE A 90 -6.01 -7.50 -15.26
N ALA A 91 -5.61 -6.88 -14.15
CA ALA A 91 -6.46 -6.02 -13.36
C ALA A 91 -5.64 -5.01 -12.55
N SER A 92 -6.23 -3.85 -12.25
CA SER A 92 -5.68 -2.88 -11.31
C SER A 92 -6.81 -2.12 -10.64
N MET A 93 -6.67 -1.80 -9.36
CA MET A 93 -7.64 -1.04 -8.59
C MET A 93 -6.94 -0.02 -7.70
N LYS A 94 -7.48 1.20 -7.68
CA LYS A 94 -7.03 2.28 -6.82
C LYS A 94 -8.14 2.62 -5.84
N ARG A 95 -7.82 2.62 -4.55
CA ARG A 95 -8.77 2.93 -3.48
C ARG A 95 -8.94 4.44 -3.28
N ALA A 96 -10.05 4.81 -2.66
CA ALA A 96 -10.17 6.15 -2.08
C ALA A 96 -9.10 6.36 -0.99
N PRO A 97 -8.70 7.60 -0.70
CA PRO A 97 -7.73 7.89 0.35
C PRO A 97 -8.21 7.40 1.72
N ILE A 98 -7.32 6.78 2.49
CA ILE A 98 -7.61 6.30 3.85
C ILE A 98 -6.61 6.94 4.83
N PRO A 99 -7.07 7.53 5.95
CA PRO A 99 -6.20 8.16 6.94
C PRO A 99 -5.56 7.15 7.88
N PHE A 100 -4.29 7.37 8.22
CA PHE A 100 -3.54 6.57 9.19
C PHE A 100 -2.67 7.43 10.10
N PHE A 101 -2.44 6.94 11.32
CA PHE A 101 -1.38 7.44 12.19
C PHE A 101 -0.05 6.76 11.83
N PRO A 102 1.09 7.46 11.91
CA PRO A 102 2.40 6.83 11.80
C PRO A 102 2.58 5.69 12.82
N GLY A 103 3.25 4.62 12.41
CA GLY A 103 3.48 3.44 13.23
C GLY A 103 3.44 2.14 12.44
N ASP A 104 3.43 1.03 13.17
CA ASP A 104 3.23 -0.34 12.66
C ASP A 104 1.77 -0.75 12.85
N MET A 105 1.15 -1.27 11.79
CA MET A 105 -0.21 -1.77 11.82
C MET A 105 -0.39 -3.04 11.01
N LEU A 106 -1.19 -3.94 11.57
CA LEU A 106 -1.75 -5.09 10.85
C LEU A 106 -2.96 -4.64 10.05
N MET A 107 -2.87 -4.79 8.73
CA MET A 107 -3.89 -4.39 7.79
C MET A 107 -4.85 -5.55 7.52
N PRO A 108 -6.17 -5.34 7.65
CA PRO A 108 -7.14 -6.30 7.18
C PRO A 108 -7.05 -6.43 5.66
N VAL A 109 -7.25 -7.64 5.14
CA VAL A 109 -7.12 -7.89 3.70
C VAL A 109 -8.16 -7.11 2.87
N GLU A 110 -9.30 -6.81 3.48
CA GLU A 110 -10.40 -6.02 2.92
C GLU A 110 -10.01 -4.55 2.67
N THR A 111 -8.87 -4.08 3.19
CA THR A 111 -8.32 -2.80 2.75
C THR A 111 -7.98 -2.82 1.25
N PHE A 112 -7.69 -4.00 0.69
CA PHE A 112 -7.24 -4.20 -0.69
C PHE A 112 -8.25 -4.99 -1.52
N ASP A 113 -8.39 -4.67 -2.81
CA ASP A 113 -9.42 -5.27 -3.67
C ASP A 113 -8.97 -6.51 -4.44
N PHE A 114 -7.74 -7.02 -4.23
CA PHE A 114 -7.21 -8.11 -5.08
C PHE A 114 -8.07 -9.37 -5.02
N ILE A 115 -8.62 -9.75 -3.88
CA ILE A 115 -9.43 -10.98 -3.79
C ILE A 115 -10.71 -10.82 -4.62
N SER A 116 -11.35 -9.65 -4.56
CA SER A 116 -12.50 -9.35 -5.41
C SER A 116 -12.14 -9.39 -6.89
N MET A 117 -11.00 -8.79 -7.28
CA MET A 117 -10.53 -8.82 -8.67
C MET A 117 -10.25 -10.25 -9.16
N LEU A 118 -9.58 -11.07 -8.35
CA LEU A 118 -9.30 -12.48 -8.66
C LEU A 118 -10.58 -13.32 -8.77
N ALA A 119 -11.55 -13.07 -7.87
CA ALA A 119 -12.80 -13.82 -7.84
C ALA A 119 -13.70 -13.56 -9.05
N ASN A 120 -13.54 -12.40 -9.68
CA ASN A 120 -14.34 -11.93 -10.81
C ASN A 120 -13.58 -11.99 -12.15
N LEU A 121 -12.57 -12.85 -12.29
CA LEU A 121 -11.89 -13.05 -13.57
C LEU A 121 -12.74 -13.81 -14.59
N GLN A 122 -13.73 -14.58 -14.14
CA GLN A 122 -14.59 -15.42 -14.97
C GLN A 122 -16.06 -15.14 -14.65
N THR A 123 -16.56 -13.97 -15.08
CA THR A 123 -17.91 -13.47 -14.76
C THR A 123 -19.05 -14.07 -15.60
N ASN A 124 -18.78 -15.10 -16.40
CA ASN A 124 -19.71 -15.53 -17.44
C ASN A 124 -20.66 -16.66 -17.01
N SER A 125 -20.53 -17.20 -15.79
CA SER A 125 -21.47 -18.19 -15.26
C SER A 125 -21.46 -18.22 -13.73
N ASN A 126 -22.57 -18.66 -13.13
CA ASN A 126 -22.66 -18.91 -11.69
C ASN A 126 -21.77 -20.08 -11.23
N GLU A 127 -21.38 -20.97 -12.14
CA GLU A 127 -20.57 -22.16 -11.84
C GLU A 127 -19.09 -21.81 -11.62
N THR A 128 -18.60 -20.78 -12.33
CA THR A 128 -17.21 -20.33 -12.30
C THR A 128 -16.95 -19.20 -11.30
N ILE A 129 -17.92 -18.90 -10.42
CA ILE A 129 -17.75 -17.86 -9.40
C ILE A 129 -16.52 -18.17 -8.56
N SER A 130 -15.70 -17.12 -8.36
CA SER A 130 -14.46 -17.20 -7.61
C SER A 130 -13.35 -18.03 -8.27
N GLU A 131 -13.57 -18.65 -9.43
CA GLU A 131 -12.53 -19.45 -10.09
C GLU A 131 -11.46 -18.59 -10.73
N MET A 132 -10.23 -18.82 -10.29
CA MET A 132 -9.03 -18.33 -10.94
C MET A 132 -8.63 -19.32 -12.05
N PRO A 133 -8.47 -18.86 -13.30
CA PRO A 133 -7.83 -19.65 -14.34
C PRO A 133 -6.41 -20.08 -13.93
N LYS A 134 -5.88 -21.12 -14.58
CA LYS A 134 -4.47 -21.51 -14.40
C LYS A 134 -3.52 -20.39 -14.82
N GLY A 135 -2.32 -20.39 -14.25
CA GLY A 135 -1.27 -19.43 -14.55
C GLY A 135 -0.54 -18.93 -13.31
N ASN A 136 0.50 -18.14 -13.55
CA ASN A 136 1.31 -17.55 -12.48
C ASN A 136 0.84 -16.12 -12.23
N TYR A 137 0.35 -15.87 -11.02
CA TYR A 137 -0.16 -14.57 -10.62
C TYR A 137 0.87 -13.81 -9.79
N GLU A 138 1.13 -12.55 -10.14
CA GLU A 138 1.85 -11.58 -9.31
C GLU A 138 0.87 -10.50 -8.88
N ILE A 139 0.66 -10.35 -7.58
CA ILE A 139 -0.15 -9.29 -7.00
C ILE A 139 0.80 -8.31 -6.34
N THR A 140 0.69 -7.03 -6.69
CA THR A 140 1.47 -5.93 -6.10
C THR A 140 0.54 -5.00 -5.35
N ILE A 141 0.89 -4.67 -4.11
CA ILE A 141 0.21 -3.66 -3.30
C ILE A 141 1.17 -2.49 -3.08
N GLU A 142 0.72 -1.30 -3.42
CA GLU A 142 1.47 -0.05 -3.30
C GLU A 142 0.67 0.94 -2.45
N ALA A 143 1.35 1.82 -1.73
CA ALA A 143 0.73 2.94 -1.03
C ALA A 143 1.40 4.25 -1.43
N LYS A 144 0.61 5.29 -1.64
CA LYS A 144 1.09 6.63 -1.93
C LYS A 144 0.49 7.63 -0.95
N ALA A 145 1.33 8.32 -0.20
CA ALA A 145 0.92 9.42 0.66
C ALA A 145 0.39 10.59 -0.20
N LEU A 146 -0.66 11.25 0.27
CA LEU A 146 -1.23 12.42 -0.39
C LEU A 146 -0.66 13.72 0.18
N GLY A 147 -0.25 14.63 -0.70
CA GLY A 147 0.25 15.96 -0.31
C GLY A 147 1.59 15.96 0.43
N ILE A 148 2.17 14.78 0.68
CA ILE A 148 3.42 14.58 1.43
C ILE A 148 4.41 13.84 0.53
N LYS A 149 5.68 14.26 0.54
CA LYS A 149 6.73 13.60 -0.22
C LYS A 149 7.17 12.34 0.52
N GLY A 150 7.66 11.34 -0.21
CA GLY A 150 8.05 10.09 0.43
C GLY A 150 7.84 8.88 -0.45
N GLU A 151 8.24 7.73 0.08
CA GLU A 151 8.10 6.44 -0.57
C GLU A 151 7.66 5.40 0.46
N ILE A 152 6.68 4.58 0.06
CA ILE A 152 6.34 3.35 0.76
C ILE A 152 6.78 2.20 -0.14
N ALA A 153 7.71 1.37 0.34
CA ALA A 153 8.12 0.20 -0.40
C ALA A 153 6.92 -0.77 -0.57
N PRO A 154 6.64 -1.24 -1.78
CA PRO A 154 5.47 -2.07 -2.04
C PRO A 154 5.69 -3.51 -1.59
N ALA A 155 4.58 -4.21 -1.33
CA ALA A 155 4.58 -5.66 -1.16
C ALA A 155 4.20 -6.35 -2.47
N ARG A 156 4.79 -7.52 -2.71
CA ARG A 156 4.40 -8.40 -3.81
C ARG A 156 4.15 -9.80 -3.30
N PHE A 157 3.20 -10.47 -3.90
CA PHE A 157 2.98 -11.88 -3.62
C PHE A 157 2.55 -12.64 -4.85
N PHE A 158 2.84 -13.93 -4.80
CA PHE A 158 2.77 -14.81 -5.94
C PHE A 158 1.85 -15.99 -5.65
N ILE A 159 1.08 -16.40 -6.66
CA ILE A 159 0.19 -17.56 -6.60
C ILE A 159 0.39 -18.34 -7.89
N ASN A 160 0.71 -19.63 -7.77
CA ASN A 160 0.89 -20.51 -8.92
C ASN A 160 -0.25 -21.54 -8.94
N LEU A 161 -0.94 -21.64 -10.08
CA LEU A 161 -2.13 -22.50 -10.31
C LEU A 161 -1.99 -23.39 -11.54
#